data_AF-A0A6I3T778-F1
#
_entry.id   AF-A0A6I3T778-F1
#
_cell.length_a   1.000
_cell.length_b   1.000
_cell.length_c   1.000
_cell.angle_alpha   90.00
_cell.angle_beta   90.00
_cell.angle_gamma   90.00
#
_symmetry.space_group_name_H-M   'P 1'
#
loop_
_entity.id
_entity.type
_entity.pdbx_description
1 polymer ?
#
loop_
_entity_poly.entity_id
_entity_poly.type
_entity_poly.pdbx_seq_one_letter_code
_entity_poly.pdbx_strand_id
1 'polypeptide(L)'
;MASPNNFNDTAGHLVKLLRALHDLEANPFLAQLGAVETLHAWYDVVCRLDYAANSKYLRDTGEERVHLLCEEIRVLICVVDEAFRFRMLPASPSQKQSWDSAVSRDPSARYAFRDDGSLEISLLDARLDGTTLHVKRLWNHVCNTEGDWVDFHIKLDETQVNTIRRKLATLRAIRATMKP
;
A
#
# COMPACT_ATOMS: atom_id res chain seq x y z
N MET A 1 -8.55 -11.65 -6.08
CA MET A 1 -8.13 -11.68 -4.66
C MET A 1 -6.81 -12.41 -4.60
N ALA A 2 -5.72 -11.74 -4.22
CA ALA A 2 -4.42 -12.38 -4.05
C ALA A 2 -4.50 -13.47 -2.97
N SER A 3 -4.22 -14.72 -3.34
CA SER A 3 -4.00 -15.82 -2.40
C SER A 3 -2.67 -15.61 -1.68
N PRO A 4 -2.50 -16.00 -0.40
CA PRO A 4 -1.21 -15.93 0.29
C PRO A 4 -0.05 -16.58 -0.48
N ASN A 5 -0.32 -17.65 -1.24
CA ASN A 5 0.69 -18.28 -2.10
C ASN A 5 1.13 -17.36 -3.25
N ASN A 6 0.22 -16.53 -3.78
CA ASN A 6 0.54 -15.54 -4.81
C ASN A 6 1.39 -14.39 -4.25
N PHE A 7 1.20 -14.01 -2.97
CA PHE A 7 2.00 -12.94 -2.35
C PHE A 7 3.48 -13.32 -2.22
N ASN A 8 3.79 -14.51 -1.67
CA ASN A 8 5.17 -14.93 -1.49
C ASN A 8 5.90 -15.10 -2.82
N ASP A 9 5.22 -15.62 -3.85
CA ASP A 9 5.77 -15.71 -5.21
C ASP A 9 6.04 -14.32 -5.80
N THR A 10 5.10 -13.38 -5.64
CA THR A 10 5.25 -11.97 -6.08
C THR A 10 6.41 -11.29 -5.36
N ALA A 11 6.51 -11.42 -4.03
CA ALA A 11 7.59 -10.86 -3.24
C ALA A 11 8.95 -11.48 -3.60
N GLY A 12 9.01 -12.79 -3.81
CA GLY A 12 10.20 -13.49 -4.27
C GLY A 12 10.63 -13.05 -5.67
N HIS A 13 9.68 -12.82 -6.57
CA HIS A 13 9.96 -12.30 -7.91
C HIS A 13 10.47 -10.85 -7.86
N LEU A 14 9.86 -10.00 -7.03
CA LEU A 14 10.32 -8.63 -6.81
C LEU A 14 11.78 -8.59 -6.34
N VAL A 15 12.17 -9.47 -5.41
CA VAL A 15 13.57 -9.58 -4.96
C VAL A 15 14.51 -10.01 -6.09
N LYS A 16 14.09 -10.92 -6.99
CA LYS A 16 14.89 -11.33 -8.15
C LYS A 16 15.12 -10.16 -9.12
N LEU A 17 14.06 -9.41 -9.45
CA LEU A 17 14.17 -8.23 -10.32
C LEU A 17 15.04 -7.17 -9.67
N LEU A 18 14.93 -6.97 -8.35
CA LEU A 18 15.73 -5.99 -7.65
C LEU A 18 17.21 -6.35 -7.59
N ARG A 19 17.55 -7.64 -7.50
CA ARG A 19 18.93 -8.13 -7.66
C ARG A 19 19.46 -7.83 -9.06
N ALA A 20 18.70 -8.19 -10.10
CA ALA A 20 19.08 -7.91 -11.48
C ALA A 20 19.27 -6.40 -11.73
N LEU A 21 18.41 -5.56 -11.13
CA LEU A 21 18.54 -4.12 -11.19
C LEU A 21 19.81 -3.64 -10.47
N HIS A 22 20.10 -4.16 -9.27
CA HIS A 22 21.30 -3.83 -8.51
C HIS A 22 22.59 -4.22 -9.24
N ASP A 23 22.60 -5.35 -9.95
CA ASP A 23 23.74 -5.80 -10.74
C ASP A 23 24.03 -4.89 -11.95
N LEU A 24 23.03 -4.17 -12.46
CA LEU A 24 23.18 -3.19 -13.54
C LEU A 24 23.49 -1.79 -13.00
N GLU A 25 22.77 -1.36 -11.96
CA GLU A 25 22.89 -0.05 -11.34
C GLU A 25 22.77 -0.20 -9.81
N ALA A 26 23.88 0.04 -9.12
CA ALA A 26 23.96 -0.11 -7.68
C ALA A 26 22.93 0.78 -6.98
N ASN A 27 22.05 0.16 -6.19
CA ASN A 27 20.97 0.86 -5.48
C ASN A 27 20.78 0.29 -4.06
N PRO A 28 20.24 1.09 -3.12
CA PRO A 28 20.17 0.68 -1.71
C PRO A 28 19.01 -0.27 -1.40
N PHE A 29 18.03 -0.42 -2.29
CA PHE A 29 16.77 -1.11 -2.00
C PHE A 29 16.96 -2.60 -1.74
N LEU A 30 17.92 -3.25 -2.42
CA LEU A 30 18.19 -4.67 -2.19
C LEU A 30 18.66 -4.93 -0.75
N ALA A 31 19.58 -4.09 -0.26
CA ALA A 31 20.06 -4.16 1.12
C ALA A 31 18.96 -3.80 2.12
N GLN A 32 18.16 -2.76 1.83
CA GLN A 32 17.04 -2.37 2.68
C GLN A 32 15.99 -3.48 2.82
N LEU A 33 15.57 -4.12 1.71
CA LEU A 33 14.62 -5.24 1.77
C LEU A 33 15.19 -6.47 2.48
N GLY A 34 16.51 -6.67 2.46
CA GLY A 34 17.17 -7.76 3.19
C GLY A 34 17.28 -7.53 4.70
N ALA A 35 17.15 -6.29 5.17
CA ALA A 35 17.36 -5.90 6.56
C ALA A 35 16.07 -5.65 7.36
N VAL A 36 14.91 -5.69 6.72
CA VAL A 36 13.61 -5.48 7.37
C VAL A 36 13.10 -6.75 8.04
N GLU A 37 12.69 -6.65 9.30
CA GLU A 37 12.16 -7.78 10.09
C GLU A 37 10.63 -7.77 10.21
N THR A 38 9.98 -6.71 9.73
CA THR A 38 8.53 -6.55 9.83
C THR A 38 7.89 -6.31 8.47
N LEU A 39 6.67 -6.81 8.31
CA LEU A 39 5.87 -6.61 7.12
C LEU A 39 5.60 -5.12 6.83
N HIS A 40 5.46 -4.32 7.89
CA HIS A 40 5.34 -2.86 7.81
C HIS A 40 6.59 -2.23 7.19
N ALA A 41 7.76 -2.47 7.79
CA ALA A 41 9.02 -1.93 7.28
C ALA A 41 9.32 -2.41 5.86
N TRP A 42 9.02 -3.67 5.56
CA TRP A 42 9.14 -4.21 4.20
C TRP A 42 8.29 -3.45 3.20
N TYR A 43 7.02 -3.21 3.53
CA TYR A 43 6.12 -2.49 2.64
C TYR A 43 6.51 -1.02 2.47
N ASP A 44 7.06 -0.37 3.50
CA ASP A 44 7.60 0.99 3.38
C ASP A 44 8.78 1.07 2.40
N VAL A 45 9.69 0.08 2.42
CA VAL A 45 10.78 -0.02 1.43
C VAL A 45 10.20 -0.21 0.02
N VAL A 46 9.16 -1.04 -0.14
CA VAL A 46 8.49 -1.24 -1.43
C VAL A 46 7.86 0.05 -1.95
N CYS A 47 7.20 0.83 -1.10
CA CYS A 47 6.64 2.12 -1.49
C CYS A 47 7.70 3.11 -1.98
N ARG A 48 8.88 3.13 -1.32
CA ARG A 48 10.01 3.95 -1.78
C ARG A 48 10.62 3.43 -3.09
N LEU A 49 10.68 2.11 -3.28
CA LEU A 49 11.13 1.51 -4.53
C LEU A 49 10.21 1.87 -5.69
N ASP A 50 8.89 1.84 -5.51
CA ASP A 50 7.93 2.24 -6.54
C ASP A 50 8.17 3.67 -7.04
N TYR A 51 8.33 4.59 -6.08
CA TYR A 51 8.66 5.96 -6.37
C TYR A 51 9.97 6.09 -7.14
N ALA A 52 11.01 5.42 -6.65
CA ALA A 52 12.32 5.44 -7.27
C ALA A 52 12.29 4.91 -8.71
N ALA A 53 11.59 3.80 -8.94
CA ALA A 53 11.44 3.16 -10.25
C ALA A 53 10.67 4.04 -11.25
N ASN A 54 9.79 4.92 -10.77
CA ASN A 54 9.08 5.90 -11.59
C ASN A 54 9.80 7.26 -11.70
N SER A 55 10.92 7.46 -10.98
CA SER A 55 11.64 8.73 -10.92
C SER A 55 12.92 8.71 -11.75
N LYS A 56 13.48 9.89 -11.99
CA LYS A 56 14.79 10.04 -12.63
C LYS A 56 15.92 9.30 -11.90
N TYR A 57 15.76 9.04 -10.60
CA TYR A 57 16.77 8.39 -9.78
C TYR A 57 17.17 7.01 -10.30
N LEU A 58 16.22 6.20 -10.78
CA LEU A 58 16.53 4.90 -11.41
C LEU A 58 16.30 4.91 -12.93
N ARG A 59 15.44 5.80 -13.45
CA ARG A 59 14.96 5.71 -14.84
C ARG A 59 15.83 6.46 -15.86
N ASP A 60 16.63 7.45 -15.43
CA ASP A 60 17.43 8.30 -16.32
C ASP A 60 18.90 7.83 -16.44
N THR A 61 19.20 6.54 -16.22
CA THR A 61 20.57 6.00 -16.35
C THR A 61 21.04 5.86 -17.81
N GLY A 62 20.13 5.99 -18.78
CA GLY A 62 20.42 5.82 -20.21
C GLY A 62 20.51 4.36 -20.68
N GLU A 63 20.38 3.39 -19.77
CA GLU A 63 20.42 1.96 -20.05
C GLU A 63 18.99 1.39 -20.19
N GLU A 64 18.64 0.90 -21.39
CA GLU A 64 17.30 0.38 -21.68
C GLU A 64 16.90 -0.78 -20.76
N ARG A 65 17.86 -1.63 -20.39
CA ARG A 65 17.61 -2.76 -19.48
C ARG A 65 17.18 -2.32 -18.09
N VAL A 66 17.71 -1.20 -17.60
CA VAL A 66 17.30 -0.61 -16.31
C VAL A 66 15.85 -0.14 -16.39
N HIS A 67 15.46 0.49 -17.51
CA HIS A 67 14.09 0.92 -17.74
C HIS A 67 13.11 -0.26 -17.75
N LEU A 68 13.43 -1.33 -18.50
CA LEU A 68 12.59 -2.53 -18.56
C LEU A 68 12.39 -3.17 -17.18
N LEU A 69 13.46 -3.31 -16.40
CA LEU A 69 13.37 -3.83 -15.03
C LEU A 69 12.53 -2.92 -14.12
N CYS A 70 12.66 -1.59 -14.24
CA CYS A 70 11.83 -0.65 -13.47
C CYS A 70 10.34 -0.80 -13.80
N GLU A 71 9.98 -0.99 -15.06
CA GLU A 71 8.58 -1.22 -15.45
C GLU A 71 8.05 -2.56 -14.92
N GLU A 72 8.82 -3.64 -15.01
CA GLU A 72 8.42 -4.94 -14.45
C GLU A 72 8.27 -4.88 -12.92
N ILE A 73 9.20 -4.20 -12.23
CA ILE A 73 9.11 -3.95 -10.79
C ILE A 73 7.81 -3.22 -10.44
N ARG A 74 7.47 -2.15 -11.17
CA ARG A 74 6.24 -1.38 -10.94
C ARG A 74 4.98 -2.23 -11.11
N VAL A 75 4.95 -3.11 -12.11
CA VAL A 75 3.84 -4.04 -12.31
C VAL A 75 3.69 -4.99 -11.12
N LEU A 76 4.80 -5.55 -10.60
CA LEU A 76 4.74 -6.40 -9.40
C LEU A 76 4.33 -5.61 -8.16
N ILE A 77 4.80 -4.37 -8.00
CA ILE A 77 4.41 -3.52 -6.88
C ILE A 77 2.91 -3.22 -6.92
N CYS A 78 2.30 -2.98 -8.09
CA CYS A 78 0.85 -2.86 -8.18
C CYS A 78 0.11 -4.08 -7.61
N VAL A 79 0.61 -5.30 -7.85
CA VAL A 79 0.04 -6.53 -7.27
C VAL A 79 0.24 -6.59 -5.75
N VAL A 80 1.40 -6.16 -5.26
CA VAL A 80 1.69 -6.02 -3.83
C VAL A 80 0.72 -5.02 -3.18
N ASP A 81 0.52 -3.86 -3.80
CA ASP A 81 -0.37 -2.80 -3.34
C ASP A 81 -1.82 -3.27 -3.17
N GLU A 82 -2.33 -4.20 -4.00
CA GLU A 82 -3.68 -4.76 -3.80
C GLU A 82 -3.88 -5.50 -2.46
N ALA A 83 -2.78 -6.01 -1.88
CA ALA A 83 -2.78 -6.71 -0.59
C ALA A 83 -2.71 -5.75 0.60
N PHE A 84 -2.08 -4.57 0.45
CA PHE A 84 -1.83 -3.63 1.55
C PHE A 84 -2.65 -2.35 1.47
N ARG A 85 -3.09 -1.95 0.28
CA ARG A 85 -3.94 -0.79 0.05
C ARG A 85 -5.37 -1.22 -0.23
N PHE A 86 -6.30 -0.35 0.13
CA PHE A 86 -7.68 -0.52 -0.24
C PHE A 86 -8.32 0.81 -0.57
N ARG A 87 -8.83 0.92 -1.81
CA ARG A 87 -9.70 2.01 -2.23
C ARG A 87 -11.15 1.66 -1.94
N MET A 88 -11.84 2.54 -1.25
CA MET A 88 -13.21 2.36 -0.81
C MET A 88 -14.05 3.56 -1.19
N LEU A 89 -15.20 3.31 -1.79
CA LEU A 89 -16.21 4.33 -2.06
C LEU A 89 -17.31 4.28 -0.99
N PRO A 90 -17.90 5.42 -0.62
CA PRO A 90 -19.10 5.44 0.21
C PRO A 90 -20.25 4.75 -0.55
N ALA A 91 -21.01 3.92 0.14
CA ALA A 91 -22.16 3.19 -0.40
C ALA A 91 -23.38 4.08 -0.64
N SER A 92 -23.43 5.25 0.01
CA SER A 92 -24.50 6.23 -0.15
C SER A 92 -24.01 7.66 0.08
N PRO A 93 -24.73 8.69 -0.43
CA PRO A 93 -24.45 10.08 -0.11
C PRO A 93 -24.48 10.38 1.40
N SER A 94 -25.39 9.72 2.14
CA SER A 94 -25.47 9.88 3.60
C SER A 94 -24.26 9.30 4.32
N GLN A 95 -23.72 8.17 3.83
CA GLN A 95 -22.48 7.62 4.35
C GLN A 95 -21.30 8.55 4.04
N LYS A 96 -21.22 9.10 2.82
CA LYS A 96 -20.20 10.09 2.44
C LYS A 96 -20.22 11.29 3.41
N GLN A 97 -21.38 11.89 3.64
CA GLN A 97 -21.51 13.02 4.57
C GLN A 97 -21.10 12.64 6.00
N SER A 98 -21.44 11.43 6.46
CA SER A 98 -21.01 10.93 7.76
C SER A 98 -19.49 10.77 7.83
N TRP A 99 -18.86 10.32 6.75
CA TRP A 99 -17.41 10.16 6.67
C TRP A 99 -16.71 11.52 6.65
N ASP A 100 -17.17 12.47 5.82
CA ASP A 100 -16.68 13.86 5.79
C ASP A 100 -16.77 14.52 7.18
N SER A 101 -17.89 14.30 7.88
CA SER A 101 -18.12 14.81 9.24
C SER A 101 -17.21 14.16 10.29
N ALA A 102 -16.81 12.91 10.10
CA ALA A 102 -15.87 12.23 10.99
C ALA A 102 -14.44 12.72 10.75
N VAL A 103 -14.06 12.83 9.48
CA VAL A 103 -12.73 13.23 9.00
C VAL A 103 -12.44 14.70 9.32
N SER A 104 -13.41 15.60 9.15
CA SER A 104 -13.26 17.04 9.43
C SER A 104 -12.89 17.39 10.88
N ARG A 105 -13.03 16.44 11.81
CA ARG A 105 -12.61 16.60 13.21
C ARG A 105 -11.10 16.52 13.38
N ASP A 106 -10.40 15.94 12.41
CA ASP A 106 -8.95 15.80 12.39
C ASP A 106 -8.36 16.68 11.26
N PRO A 107 -7.59 17.73 11.59
CA PRO A 107 -6.94 18.57 10.59
C PRO A 107 -6.04 17.80 9.62
N SER A 108 -5.43 16.70 10.06
CA SER A 108 -4.56 15.86 9.22
C SER A 108 -5.35 15.07 8.17
N ALA A 109 -6.65 14.86 8.38
CA ALA A 109 -7.50 14.09 7.50
C ALA A 109 -8.28 14.98 6.50
N ARG A 110 -8.03 16.31 6.45
CA ARG A 110 -8.78 17.26 5.59
C ARG A 110 -8.82 16.89 4.11
N TYR A 111 -7.84 16.13 3.63
CA TYR A 111 -7.72 15.66 2.25
C TYR A 111 -7.83 14.14 2.13
N ALA A 112 -8.48 13.47 3.08
CA ALA A 112 -8.59 12.01 3.11
C ALA A 112 -9.32 11.44 1.88
N PHE A 113 -10.28 12.19 1.34
CA PHE A 113 -11.02 11.79 0.14
C PHE A 113 -10.35 12.32 -1.12
N ARG A 114 -10.25 11.44 -2.12
CA ARG A 114 -9.83 11.79 -3.48
C ARG A 114 -10.97 12.53 -4.20
N ASP A 115 -10.68 13.08 -5.37
CA ASP A 115 -11.65 13.83 -6.18
C ASP A 115 -12.91 13.01 -6.54
N ASP A 116 -12.77 11.70 -6.70
CA ASP A 116 -13.88 10.77 -6.95
C ASP A 116 -14.68 10.43 -5.68
N GLY A 117 -14.30 10.99 -4.53
CA GLY A 117 -14.90 10.71 -3.22
C GLY A 117 -14.47 9.39 -2.60
N SER A 118 -13.51 8.68 -3.19
CA SER A 118 -12.95 7.46 -2.61
C SER A 118 -11.95 7.77 -1.50
N LEU A 119 -11.83 6.83 -0.57
CA LEU A 119 -10.82 6.79 0.46
C LEU A 119 -9.83 5.68 0.13
N GLU A 120 -8.53 5.97 0.13
CA GLU A 120 -7.48 4.98 -0.09
C GLU A 120 -6.65 4.82 1.20
N ILE A 121 -6.76 3.65 1.83
CA ILE A 121 -6.21 3.37 3.16
C ILE A 121 -5.11 2.33 3.14
N SER A 122 -4.27 2.37 4.18
CA SER A 122 -3.37 1.27 4.54
C SER A 122 -4.10 0.23 5.36
N LEU A 123 -4.14 -1.01 4.87
CA LEU A 123 -4.64 -2.17 5.62
C LEU A 123 -3.68 -2.58 6.74
N LEU A 124 -2.39 -2.24 6.63
CA LEU A 124 -1.39 -2.44 7.68
C LEU A 124 -1.65 -1.55 8.90
N ASP A 125 -2.24 -0.38 8.66
CA ASP A 125 -2.51 0.66 9.64
C ASP A 125 -4.01 0.87 9.87
N ALA A 126 -4.80 -0.17 9.58
CA ALA A 126 -6.24 -0.19 9.79
C ALA A 126 -6.67 -1.25 10.81
N ARG A 127 -7.70 -0.94 11.59
CA ARG A 127 -8.36 -1.88 12.51
C ARG A 127 -9.87 -1.80 12.35
N LEU A 128 -10.54 -2.95 12.35
CA LEU A 128 -11.99 -3.05 12.28
C LEU A 128 -12.58 -3.48 13.63
N ASP A 129 -13.36 -2.60 14.25
CA ASP A 129 -14.06 -2.83 15.52
C ASP A 129 -15.58 -2.83 15.27
N GLY A 130 -16.16 -4.03 15.16
CA GLY A 130 -17.56 -4.19 14.74
C GLY A 130 -17.79 -3.68 13.32
N THR A 131 -18.49 -2.55 13.19
CA THR A 131 -18.73 -1.85 11.92
C THR A 131 -17.88 -0.58 11.76
N THR A 132 -17.05 -0.26 12.75
CA THR A 132 -16.23 0.95 12.75
C THR A 132 -14.82 0.61 12.29
N LEU A 133 -14.37 1.30 11.24
CA LEU A 133 -13.01 1.20 10.75
C LEU A 133 -12.17 2.33 11.32
N HIS A 134 -11.08 1.96 11.98
CA HIS A 134 -10.03 2.85 12.44
C HIS A 134 -8.95 2.89 11.36
N VAL A 135 -8.61 4.09 10.90
CA VAL A 135 -7.63 4.33 9.84
C VAL A 135 -6.53 5.22 10.38
N LYS A 136 -5.28 4.74 10.31
CA LYS A 136 -4.11 5.52 10.74
C LYS A 136 -3.21 6.05 9.63
N ARG A 137 -3.37 5.55 8.40
CA ARG A 137 -2.58 5.98 7.24
C ARG A 137 -3.42 5.96 5.98
N LEU A 138 -3.33 7.05 5.21
CA LEU A 138 -4.07 7.26 3.95
C LEU A 138 -3.17 7.72 2.81
N TRP A 139 -3.60 7.48 1.57
CA TRP A 139 -2.96 8.01 0.35
C TRP A 139 -3.87 9.04 -0.33
N ASN A 140 -3.69 10.31 0.05
CA ASN A 140 -4.42 11.44 -0.51
C ASN A 140 -3.79 12.02 -1.79
N HIS A 141 -2.50 11.76 -2.02
CA HIS A 141 -1.76 12.33 -3.15
C HIS A 141 -0.87 11.28 -3.80
N VAL A 142 -0.75 11.33 -5.13
CA VAL A 142 0.00 10.33 -5.93
C VAL A 142 1.50 10.33 -5.59
N CYS A 143 2.04 11.47 -5.16
CA CYS A 143 3.45 11.58 -4.73
C CYS A 143 3.66 11.27 -3.24
N ASN A 144 2.60 10.96 -2.47
CA ASN A 144 2.72 10.66 -1.05
C ASN A 144 2.97 9.17 -0.86
N THR A 145 4.22 8.74 -0.98
CA THR A 145 4.59 7.31 -1.00
C THR A 145 4.55 6.71 0.40
N GLU A 146 4.81 7.51 1.42
CA GLU A 146 4.74 7.14 2.83
C GLU A 146 3.34 7.30 3.42
N GLY A 147 2.37 7.85 2.68
CA GLY A 147 1.04 8.15 3.18
C GLY A 147 1.04 9.19 4.31
N ASP A 148 -0.13 9.77 4.57
CA ASP A 148 -0.29 10.69 5.70
C ASP A 148 -0.77 9.92 6.93
N TRP A 149 -0.06 10.12 8.03
CA TRP A 149 -0.49 9.63 9.34
C TRP A 149 -1.65 10.47 9.85
N VAL A 150 -2.74 9.79 10.16
CA VAL A 150 -4.02 10.34 10.61
C VAL A 150 -4.54 9.49 11.76
N ASP A 151 -5.60 9.92 12.45
CA ASP A 151 -6.33 9.00 13.32
C ASP A 151 -7.82 9.32 13.28
N PHE A 152 -8.53 8.65 12.36
CA PHE A 152 -9.97 8.86 12.22
C PHE A 152 -10.74 7.55 12.10
N HIS A 153 -12.01 7.62 12.47
CA HIS A 153 -12.90 6.47 12.56
C HIS A 153 -14.13 6.70 11.69
N ILE A 154 -14.46 5.71 10.84
CA ILE A 154 -15.63 5.77 9.97
C ILE A 154 -16.51 4.53 10.13
N LYS A 155 -17.82 4.72 9.97
CA LYS A 155 -18.79 3.62 9.99
C LYS A 155 -18.92 3.02 8.58
N LEU A 156 -18.76 1.71 8.50
CA LEU A 156 -18.89 0.94 7.27
C LEU A 156 -20.28 0.31 7.14
N ASP A 157 -20.69 0.06 5.90
CA ASP A 157 -21.83 -0.84 5.62
C ASP A 157 -21.40 -2.31 5.71
N GLU A 158 -22.37 -3.23 5.69
CA GLU A 158 -22.11 -4.66 5.87
C GLU A 158 -21.22 -5.27 4.77
N THR A 159 -21.36 -4.84 3.51
CA THR A 159 -20.53 -5.29 2.39
C THR A 159 -19.10 -4.80 2.54
N GLN A 160 -18.91 -3.54 2.93
CA GLN A 160 -17.60 -2.97 3.25
C GLN A 160 -16.95 -3.70 4.44
N VAL A 161 -17.69 -3.91 5.54
CA VAL A 161 -17.24 -4.67 6.71
C VAL A 161 -16.73 -6.04 6.32
N ASN A 162 -17.52 -6.80 5.55
CA ASN A 162 -17.16 -8.14 5.10
C ASN A 162 -15.92 -8.13 4.20
N THR A 163 -15.79 -7.11 3.35
CA THR A 163 -14.62 -6.93 2.47
C THR A 163 -13.35 -6.62 3.26
N ILE A 164 -13.40 -5.66 4.18
CA ILE A 164 -12.28 -5.32 5.05
C ILE A 164 -11.89 -6.51 5.91
N ARG A 165 -12.86 -7.20 6.52
CA ARG A 165 -12.60 -8.38 7.36
C ARG A 165 -11.83 -9.46 6.60
N ARG A 166 -12.21 -9.74 5.35
CA ARG A 166 -11.49 -10.68 4.47
C ARG A 166 -10.07 -10.19 4.18
N LYS A 167 -9.91 -8.93 3.79
CA LYS A 167 -8.59 -8.33 3.49
C LYS A 167 -7.65 -8.36 4.71
N LEU A 168 -8.15 -8.00 5.89
CA LEU A 168 -7.39 -8.10 7.14
C LEU A 168 -7.07 -9.55 7.54
N ALA A 169 -7.92 -10.52 7.18
CA ALA A 169 -7.62 -11.94 7.36
C ALA A 169 -6.47 -12.39 6.42
N THR A 170 -6.50 -12.00 5.15
CA THR A 170 -5.41 -12.24 4.20
C THR A 170 -4.11 -11.62 4.69
N LEU A 171 -4.15 -10.37 5.16
CA LEU A 171 -2.97 -9.69 5.68
C LEU A 171 -2.37 -10.39 6.90
N ARG A 172 -3.21 -10.91 7.80
CA ARG A 172 -2.76 -11.74 8.93
C ARG A 172 -2.08 -13.03 8.47
N ALA A 173 -2.61 -13.67 7.42
CA ALA A 173 -1.98 -14.85 6.84
C ALA A 173 -0.61 -14.54 6.22
N ILE A 174 -0.50 -13.41 5.48
CA ILE A 174 0.78 -12.93 4.93
C ILE A 174 1.79 -12.64 6.04
N ARG A 175 1.36 -11.94 7.10
CA ARG A 175 2.23 -11.64 8.25
C ARG A 175 2.75 -12.91 8.92
N ALA A 176 1.98 -14.00 8.91
CA ALA A 176 2.42 -15.28 9.45
C ALA A 176 3.46 -16.01 8.57
N THR A 177 3.58 -15.67 7.28
CA THR A 177 4.57 -16.26 6.36
C THR A 177 5.89 -15.50 6.34
N MET A 178 5.88 -14.19 6.61
CA MET A 178 7.09 -13.44 6.91
C MET A 178 7.55 -13.76 8.33
N LYS A 179 8.34 -14.83 8.48
CA LYS A 179 9.11 -15.02 9.72
C LYS A 179 10.16 -13.90 9.83
N PRO A 180 10.44 -13.38 11.04
CA PRO A 180 11.67 -12.63 11.27
C PRO A 180 12.89 -13.49 10.94
#